data_AF-A0A432HN06-F1
#
_entry.id   AF-A0A432HN06-F1
#
_cell.length_a   1.000
_cell.length_b   1.000
_cell.length_c   1.000
_cell.angle_alpha   90.00
_cell.angle_beta   90.00
_cell.angle_gamma   90.00
#
_symmetry.space_group_name_H-M   'P 1'
#
loop_
_entity.id
_entity.type
_entity.pdbx_description
1 polymer ?
#
loop_
_entity_poly.entity_id
_entity_poly.type
_entity_poly.pdbx_seq_one_letter_code
_entity_poly.pdbx_strand_id
1 'polypeptide(L)'
;MGKQPETGGSTVKRNQCTVCGYIHQGENLPDNCPVCSVEHDSFIQITGSTDTPLAGKTGENIDTRRWRCEVCGYIHTGPSPPDKCPVCGADKSMFTLMPGEEDKIVLESTAPPSGKTKKSGFRSATESPPAAPALKSPRLYARIPAMIARLHVHPISVHIPNGVLPVAFLFLLLGTIFENDGLLLVSYYDLIFVLISMPVVLFSGYNDWQVRLGGHLTRTIRVKIICGAVVTILSLVLVIWRLVQPHVLEPWSSGRLIYLLVFLIALLAAAVAGFSGGKLIQFPGNDSLEK
;
A
#
# COMPACT_ATOMS: atom_id res chain seq x y z
N MET A 1 62.54 12.76 10.14
CA MET A 1 61.89 11.45 10.16
C MET A 1 60.50 11.60 10.76
N GLY A 2 59.44 11.50 9.95
CA GLY A 2 58.05 11.61 10.39
C GLY A 2 57.56 10.30 11.01
N LYS A 3 56.91 10.40 12.17
CA LYS A 3 56.14 9.30 12.77
C LYS A 3 54.79 9.19 12.06
N GLN A 4 54.46 8.01 11.55
CA GLN A 4 53.10 7.68 11.10
C GLN A 4 52.17 7.53 12.33
N PRO A 5 50.89 7.96 12.26
CA PRO A 5 49.90 7.62 13.25
C PRO A 5 49.27 6.25 12.94
N GLU A 6 49.12 5.44 13.97
CA GLU A 6 48.46 4.13 13.93
C GLU A 6 46.95 4.31 13.67
N THR A 7 46.44 3.72 12.58
CA THR A 7 45.01 3.72 12.26
C THR A 7 44.32 2.54 12.95
N GLY A 8 43.74 2.78 14.12
CA GLY A 8 42.81 1.86 14.77
C GLY A 8 41.50 1.78 13.98
N GLY A 9 41.25 0.64 13.32
CA GLY A 9 40.00 0.37 12.61
C GLY A 9 38.85 0.13 13.59
N SER A 10 38.03 1.14 13.83
CA SER A 10 36.76 0.99 14.54
C SER A 10 35.75 0.25 13.65
N THR A 11 35.38 -0.98 14.04
CA THR A 11 34.31 -1.75 13.41
C THR A 11 32.96 -1.07 13.65
N VAL A 12 32.49 -0.30 12.67
CA VAL A 12 31.17 0.35 12.75
C VAL A 12 30.08 -0.73 12.67
N LYS A 13 29.29 -0.89 13.75
CA LYS A 13 28.11 -1.75 13.76
C LYS A 13 27.09 -1.22 12.75
N ARG A 14 26.61 -2.10 11.88
CA ARG A 14 25.57 -1.80 10.90
C ARG A 14 24.30 -2.54 11.29
N ASN A 15 23.20 -1.80 11.42
CA ASN A 15 21.91 -2.36 11.80
C ASN A 15 20.86 -2.01 10.73
N GLN A 16 20.07 -2.98 10.33
CA GLN A 16 19.06 -2.84 9.28
C GLN A 16 17.65 -2.95 9.88
N CYS A 17 16.80 -1.95 9.62
CA CYS A 17 15.38 -1.99 9.97
C CYS A 17 14.66 -3.06 9.13
N THR A 18 13.93 -3.96 9.77
CA THR A 18 13.20 -5.07 9.14
C THR A 18 11.94 -4.61 8.40
N VAL A 19 11.41 -3.43 8.74
CA VAL A 19 10.17 -2.89 8.17
C VAL A 19 10.42 -2.09 6.88
N CYS A 20 11.41 -1.21 6.87
CA CYS A 20 11.68 -0.33 5.72
C CYS A 20 13.07 -0.53 5.08
N GLY A 21 13.92 -1.37 5.66
CA GLY A 21 15.26 -1.64 5.15
C GLY A 21 16.30 -0.55 5.41
N TYR A 22 15.99 0.48 6.21
CA TYR A 22 16.93 1.55 6.57
C TYR A 22 18.16 0.98 7.29
N ILE A 23 19.36 1.35 6.83
CA ILE A 23 20.62 0.93 7.44
C ILE A 23 21.15 2.08 8.31
N HIS A 24 21.19 1.84 9.61
CA HIS A 24 21.82 2.73 10.59
C HIS A 24 23.27 2.32 10.80
N GLN A 25 24.17 3.30 10.73
CA GLN A 25 25.60 3.13 11.00
C GLN A 25 25.95 3.91 12.26
N GLY A 26 26.19 3.20 13.36
CA GLY A 26 26.43 3.83 14.65
C GLY A 26 26.37 2.81 15.78
N GLU A 27 26.96 3.18 16.92
CA GLU A 27 27.02 2.31 18.09
C GLU A 27 25.66 2.21 18.81
N ASN A 28 24.88 3.29 18.77
CA ASN A 28 23.54 3.36 19.38
C ASN A 28 22.45 3.37 18.31
N LEU A 29 21.41 2.57 18.50
CA LEU A 29 20.19 2.59 17.67
C LEU A 29 19.34 3.82 18.00
N PRO A 30 18.65 4.41 17.02
CA PRO A 30 17.65 5.43 17.28
C PRO A 30 16.41 4.79 17.95
N ASP A 31 15.73 5.51 18.85
CA ASP A 31 14.51 5.04 19.54
C ASP A 31 13.42 4.59 18.54
N ASN A 32 13.34 5.33 17.43
CA ASN A 32 12.47 5.03 16.30
C ASN A 32 13.25 5.10 14.98
N CYS A 33 12.91 4.25 14.03
CA CYS A 33 13.46 4.29 12.68
C CYS A 33 13.15 5.64 12.01
N PRO A 34 14.13 6.41 11.53
CA PRO A 34 13.91 7.75 10.96
C PRO A 34 13.13 7.74 9.63
N VAL A 35 12.95 6.57 9.02
CA VAL A 35 12.23 6.41 7.74
C VAL A 35 10.79 5.97 7.95
N CYS A 36 10.54 5.02 8.85
CA CYS A 36 9.20 4.43 9.03
C CYS A 36 8.63 4.54 10.45
N SER A 37 9.38 5.15 11.38
CA SER A 37 8.99 5.44 12.76
C SER A 37 8.70 4.23 13.66
N VAL A 38 9.00 3.01 13.21
CA VAL A 38 8.92 1.80 14.07
C VAL A 38 9.98 1.82 15.17
N GLU A 39 9.70 1.16 16.28
CA GLU A 39 10.60 1.13 17.44
C GLU A 39 11.92 0.40 17.15
N HIS A 40 12.93 0.68 17.97
CA HIS A 40 14.29 0.13 17.84
C HIS A 40 14.37 -1.41 17.88
N ASP A 41 13.33 -2.09 18.40
CA ASP A 41 13.19 -3.54 18.40
C ASP A 41 13.17 -4.18 17.00
N SER A 42 12.90 -3.35 15.98
CA SER A 42 12.74 -3.75 14.60
C SER A 42 14.04 -3.64 13.79
N PHE A 43 15.21 -3.58 14.45
CA PHE A 43 16.53 -3.53 13.81
C PHE A 43 17.32 -4.82 14.05
N ILE A 44 17.93 -5.35 12.98
CA ILE A 44 18.84 -6.51 13.03
C ILE A 44 20.28 -6.10 12.70
N GLN A 45 21.26 -6.67 13.38
CA GLN A 45 22.68 -6.38 13.12
C GLN A 45 23.20 -7.19 11.92
N ILE A 46 23.89 -6.53 11.00
CA ILE A 46 24.54 -7.16 9.84
C ILE A 46 26.07 -7.10 10.00
N THR A 47 26.71 -8.24 10.26
CA THR A 47 28.18 -8.37 10.42
C THR A 47 28.87 -8.66 9.09
N GLY A 48 29.93 -7.91 8.76
CA GLY A 48 30.86 -8.27 7.68
C GLY A 48 32.13 -8.86 8.26
N SER A 49 32.44 -10.12 7.95
CA SER A 49 33.74 -10.73 8.21
C SER A 49 34.08 -11.72 7.10
N THR A 50 35.06 -11.36 6.28
CA THR A 50 35.78 -12.22 5.34
C THR A 50 36.75 -13.13 6.11
N ASP A 51 36.82 -14.42 5.74
CA ASP A 51 38.07 -15.16 5.43
C ASP A 51 37.89 -16.69 5.57
N THR A 52 38.07 -17.38 4.44
CA THR A 52 38.30 -18.83 4.20
C THR A 52 39.71 -19.20 4.74
N PRO A 53 40.14 -20.47 5.04
CA PRO A 53 39.78 -21.70 4.31
C PRO A 53 39.74 -23.05 5.07
N LEU A 54 38.89 -23.98 4.61
CA LEU A 54 39.25 -25.40 4.60
C LEU A 54 38.54 -26.14 3.46
N ALA A 55 39.34 -26.84 2.67
CA ALA A 55 38.95 -27.59 1.49
C ALA A 55 38.06 -28.80 1.83
N GLY A 56 37.02 -29.05 1.02
CA GLY A 56 36.34 -30.34 1.00
C GLY A 56 34.92 -30.39 0.43
N LYS A 57 34.82 -30.45 -0.90
CA LYS A 57 33.78 -31.14 -1.72
C LYS A 57 32.37 -30.54 -1.85
N THR A 58 32.12 -30.03 -3.07
CA THR A 58 30.91 -30.13 -3.92
C THR A 58 29.52 -29.80 -3.32
N GLY A 59 28.90 -28.73 -3.85
CA GLY A 59 27.44 -28.67 -4.06
C GLY A 59 26.74 -27.43 -3.49
N GLU A 60 26.11 -26.68 -4.39
CA GLU A 60 24.97 -25.76 -4.16
C GLU A 60 25.19 -24.44 -3.39
N ASN A 61 25.42 -23.37 -4.17
CA ASN A 61 25.25 -21.99 -3.74
C ASN A 61 23.75 -21.62 -3.85
N ILE A 62 23.01 -21.83 -2.77
CA ILE A 62 21.63 -21.38 -2.62
C ILE A 62 21.48 -20.85 -1.20
N ASP A 63 21.45 -19.52 -1.00
CA ASP A 63 20.55 -18.98 0.04
C ASP A 63 20.25 -17.46 0.06
N THR A 64 20.51 -16.69 -1.00
CA THR A 64 20.32 -15.22 -0.92
C THR A 64 19.59 -14.57 -2.10
N ARG A 65 18.87 -15.34 -2.91
CA ARG A 65 18.07 -14.76 -4.00
C ARG A 65 16.86 -14.03 -3.44
N ARG A 66 16.58 -12.85 -3.99
CA ARG A 66 15.41 -12.04 -3.65
C ARG A 66 14.48 -11.94 -4.84
N TRP A 67 13.20 -12.18 -4.62
CA TRP A 67 12.18 -12.20 -5.65
C TRP A 67 11.15 -11.12 -5.33
N ARG A 68 10.88 -10.23 -6.27
CA ARG A 68 9.86 -9.20 -6.13
C ARG A 68 8.61 -9.61 -6.89
N CYS A 69 7.47 -9.65 -6.23
CA CYS A 69 6.18 -9.78 -6.88
C CYS A 69 5.87 -8.51 -7.69
N GLU A 70 5.62 -8.65 -8.99
CA GLU A 70 5.28 -7.53 -9.88
C GLU A 70 3.88 -6.98 -9.63
N VAL A 71 3.00 -7.77 -9.01
CA VAL A 71 1.62 -7.37 -8.73
C VAL A 71 1.51 -6.47 -7.50
N CYS A 72 2.27 -6.71 -6.44
CA CYS A 72 2.11 -6.00 -5.17
C CYS A 72 3.41 -5.49 -4.54
N GLY A 73 4.56 -5.81 -5.13
CA GLY A 73 5.88 -5.40 -4.62
C GLY A 73 6.44 -6.26 -3.48
N TYR A 74 5.75 -7.32 -3.04
CA TYR A 74 6.26 -8.26 -2.02
C TYR A 74 7.65 -8.79 -2.36
N ILE A 75 8.56 -8.80 -1.38
CA ILE A 75 9.91 -9.33 -1.54
C ILE A 75 10.00 -10.64 -0.76
N HIS A 76 10.21 -11.73 -1.50
CA HIS A 76 10.53 -13.03 -0.93
C HIS A 76 12.05 -13.26 -0.97
N THR A 77 12.63 -13.73 0.13
CA THR A 77 14.03 -14.15 0.18
C THR A 77 14.05 -15.68 0.21
N GLY A 78 14.74 -16.29 -0.73
CA GLY A 78 14.87 -17.74 -0.81
C GLY A 78 15.27 -18.25 -2.19
N PRO A 79 15.51 -19.56 -2.32
CA PRO A 79 15.98 -20.21 -3.55
C PRO A 79 15.14 -19.91 -4.79
N SER A 80 13.82 -19.85 -4.59
CA SER A 80 12.79 -19.71 -5.63
C SER A 80 11.60 -18.92 -5.08
N PRO A 81 10.81 -18.24 -5.94
CA PRO A 81 9.64 -17.53 -5.48
C PRO A 81 8.55 -18.49 -4.99
N PRO A 82 7.66 -18.07 -4.09
CA PRO A 82 6.56 -18.90 -3.62
C PRO A 82 5.57 -19.19 -4.75
N ASP A 83 4.83 -20.31 -4.66
CA ASP A 83 3.86 -20.71 -5.69
C ASP A 83 2.75 -19.68 -5.88
N LYS A 84 2.35 -19.03 -4.78
CA LYS A 84 1.47 -17.87 -4.78
C LYS A 84 2.05 -16.77 -3.91
N CYS A 85 1.89 -15.54 -4.37
CA CYS A 85 2.30 -14.37 -3.64
C CYS A 85 1.47 -14.27 -2.36
N PRO A 86 2.10 -14.26 -1.19
CA PRO A 86 1.38 -14.29 0.07
C PRO A 86 0.65 -12.97 0.40
N VAL A 87 0.91 -11.89 -0.35
CA VAL A 87 0.22 -10.59 -0.23
C VAL A 87 -1.02 -10.49 -1.11
N CYS A 88 -0.87 -10.85 -2.37
CA CYS A 88 -1.89 -10.58 -3.39
C CYS A 88 -2.46 -11.84 -4.05
N GLY A 89 -1.89 -13.01 -3.77
CA GLY A 89 -2.28 -14.28 -4.37
C GLY A 89 -1.82 -14.50 -5.81
N ALA A 90 -1.03 -13.58 -6.37
CA ALA A 90 -0.48 -13.71 -7.73
C ALA A 90 0.41 -14.96 -7.86
N ASP A 91 0.33 -15.67 -8.97
CA ASP A 91 1.11 -16.90 -9.16
C ASP A 91 2.62 -16.63 -9.18
N LYS A 92 3.40 -17.70 -8.97
CA LYS A 92 4.88 -17.72 -9.02
C LYS A 92 5.47 -17.02 -10.25
N SER A 93 4.76 -17.04 -11.37
CA SER A 93 5.15 -16.39 -12.63
C SER A 93 5.21 -14.86 -12.53
N MET A 94 4.51 -14.27 -11.56
CA MET A 94 4.48 -12.83 -11.31
C MET A 94 5.60 -12.38 -10.37
N PHE A 95 6.65 -13.20 -10.18
CA PHE A 95 7.83 -12.85 -9.39
C PHE A 95 9.05 -12.69 -10.29
N THR A 96 9.72 -11.55 -10.13
CA THR A 96 10.95 -11.22 -10.85
C THR A 96 12.12 -11.26 -9.89
N LEU A 97 13.19 -11.95 -10.30
CA LEU A 97 14.45 -12.02 -9.55
C LEU A 97 15.05 -10.61 -9.48
N MET A 98 15.33 -10.15 -8.27
CA MET A 98 16.07 -8.91 -8.06
C MET A 98 17.57 -9.17 -8.24
N PRO A 99 18.30 -8.32 -8.99
CA PRO A 99 19.74 -8.45 -9.10
C PRO A 99 20.38 -8.28 -7.72
N GLY A 100 21.28 -9.20 -7.36
CA GLY A 100 22.14 -9.06 -6.19
C GLY A 100 23.14 -7.93 -6.41
N GLU A 101 23.61 -7.29 -5.34
CA GLU A 101 24.59 -6.18 -5.43
C GLU A 101 25.93 -6.58 -6.07
N GLU A 102 26.16 -7.87 -6.34
CA GLU A 102 27.40 -8.39 -6.93
C GLU A 102 27.45 -8.31 -8.48
N ASP A 103 26.32 -8.11 -9.16
CA ASP A 103 26.27 -8.10 -10.63
C ASP A 103 26.64 -6.77 -11.29
N LYS A 104 26.94 -5.72 -10.51
CA LYS A 104 27.24 -4.38 -11.05
C LYS A 104 28.72 -4.07 -11.30
N ILE A 105 29.65 -4.96 -10.95
CA ILE A 105 31.09 -4.64 -11.00
C ILE A 105 31.78 -5.06 -12.32
N VAL A 106 31.15 -5.87 -13.19
CA VAL A 106 31.88 -6.50 -14.33
C VAL A 106 31.77 -5.75 -15.66
N LEU A 107 30.98 -4.66 -15.78
CA LEU A 107 30.79 -3.97 -17.08
C LEU A 107 31.42 -2.58 -17.19
N GLU A 108 32.37 -2.22 -16.33
CA GLU A 108 33.06 -0.93 -16.43
C GLU A 108 34.58 -1.05 -16.30
N SER A 109 35.19 -1.85 -17.16
CA SER A 109 36.62 -1.70 -17.46
C SER A 109 36.94 -2.12 -18.89
N THR A 110 36.77 -1.18 -19.80
CA THR A 110 37.66 -1.00 -20.96
C THR A 110 37.37 0.36 -21.59
N ALA A 111 38.21 1.34 -21.25
CA ALA A 111 38.27 2.60 -21.98
C ALA A 111 38.91 2.38 -23.38
N PRO A 112 38.54 3.18 -24.39
CA PRO A 112 39.42 3.47 -25.51
C PRO A 112 39.86 4.96 -25.53
N PRO A 113 41.00 5.27 -26.17
CA PRO A 113 41.62 6.58 -26.13
C PRO A 113 41.05 7.58 -27.16
N SER A 114 41.35 8.84 -26.86
CA SER A 114 41.09 10.09 -27.57
C SER A 114 41.38 10.12 -29.09
N GLY A 115 40.48 10.80 -29.81
CA GLY A 115 40.86 11.89 -30.72
C GLY A 115 40.91 11.63 -32.23
N LYS A 116 39.92 12.15 -32.98
CA LYS A 116 40.05 13.24 -33.99
C LYS A 116 38.89 13.24 -34.99
N THR A 117 38.44 14.47 -35.24
CA THR A 117 37.38 14.96 -36.13
C THR A 117 37.59 14.62 -37.62
N LYS A 118 36.48 14.38 -38.35
CA LYS A 118 36.24 14.95 -39.70
C LYS A 118 34.74 14.95 -40.05
N LYS A 119 34.27 16.13 -40.47
CA LYS A 119 32.92 16.42 -40.99
C LYS A 119 32.75 15.90 -42.42
N SER A 120 31.54 15.46 -42.77
CA SER A 120 30.94 15.63 -44.10
C SER A 120 29.43 15.40 -44.03
N GLY A 121 28.63 16.32 -44.59
CA GLY A 121 27.19 16.14 -44.84
C GLY A 121 26.93 15.06 -45.91
N PHE A 122 25.70 14.75 -46.33
CA PHE A 122 24.45 15.50 -46.36
C PHE A 122 23.27 14.54 -46.71
N ARG A 123 22.04 15.00 -46.48
CA ARG A 123 20.74 14.62 -47.12
C ARG A 123 19.85 13.53 -46.50
N SER A 124 18.79 14.05 -45.89
CA SER A 124 17.45 13.53 -45.59
C SER A 124 16.77 12.78 -46.75
N ALA A 125 16.07 11.68 -46.43
CA ALA A 125 14.78 11.33 -47.03
C ALA A 125 13.94 10.51 -46.03
N THR A 126 12.74 11.03 -45.84
CA THR A 126 11.57 10.59 -45.09
C THR A 126 11.10 9.18 -45.46
N GLU A 127 10.65 8.40 -44.47
CA GLU A 127 9.35 7.70 -44.51
C GLU A 127 9.01 7.09 -43.13
N SER A 128 7.86 7.50 -42.60
CA SER A 128 7.22 6.95 -41.39
C SER A 128 6.00 6.12 -41.80
N PRO A 129 5.67 5.06 -41.06
CA PRO A 129 4.26 4.71 -40.84
C PRO A 129 3.96 4.22 -39.41
N PRO A 130 2.69 4.14 -38.98
CA PRO A 130 1.68 5.20 -38.94
C PRO A 130 1.24 5.51 -37.50
N ALA A 131 0.64 6.68 -37.33
CA ALA A 131 0.16 7.23 -36.08
C ALA A 131 -0.97 6.38 -35.43
N ALA A 132 -0.76 6.03 -34.15
CA ALA A 132 -1.88 5.75 -33.24
C ALA A 132 -2.68 7.04 -33.01
N PRO A 133 -4.02 6.98 -32.88
CA PRO A 133 -4.84 8.17 -32.78
C PRO A 133 -4.55 8.91 -31.46
N ALA A 134 -3.92 10.07 -31.57
CA ALA A 134 -3.70 11.00 -30.47
C ALA A 134 -5.05 11.56 -30.01
N LEU A 135 -5.58 11.01 -28.90
CA LEU A 135 -6.67 11.66 -28.18
C LEU A 135 -6.12 12.96 -27.57
N LYS A 136 -6.47 14.09 -28.19
CA LYS A 136 -6.24 15.44 -27.65
C LYS A 136 -7.13 15.64 -26.42
N SER A 137 -6.72 15.12 -25.26
CA SER A 137 -7.30 15.55 -23.99
C SER A 137 -6.50 16.74 -23.44
N PRO A 138 -7.16 17.77 -22.90
CA PRO A 138 -6.46 18.93 -22.35
C PRO A 138 -5.55 18.47 -21.20
N ARG A 139 -4.33 19.04 -21.16
CA ARG A 139 -3.19 18.76 -20.25
C ARG A 139 -3.53 18.70 -18.74
N LEU A 140 -4.76 18.99 -18.35
CA LEU A 140 -5.28 18.86 -16.99
C LEU A 140 -5.58 17.40 -16.60
N TYR A 141 -6.06 16.58 -17.54
CA TYR A 141 -6.53 15.21 -17.26
C TYR A 141 -5.41 14.21 -16.95
N ALA A 142 -4.16 14.54 -17.33
CA ALA A 142 -2.98 13.73 -17.00
C ALA A 142 -2.35 14.09 -15.64
N ARG A 143 -2.69 15.26 -15.05
CA ARG A 143 -2.08 15.76 -13.81
C ARG A 143 -2.83 15.35 -12.55
N ILE A 144 -4.15 15.20 -12.64
CA ILE A 144 -5.00 14.83 -11.49
C ILE A 144 -4.72 13.39 -11.02
N PRO A 145 -4.61 12.36 -11.90
CA PRO A 145 -4.29 11.00 -11.47
C PRO A 145 -2.92 10.89 -10.81
N ALA A 146 -1.93 11.61 -11.34
CA ALA A 146 -0.56 11.63 -10.82
C ALA A 146 -0.46 12.33 -9.44
N MET A 147 -1.29 13.33 -9.16
CA MET A 147 -1.37 13.95 -7.83
C MET A 147 -2.12 13.07 -6.82
N ILE A 148 -3.23 12.44 -7.22
CA ILE A 148 -3.99 11.51 -6.37
C ILE A 148 -3.13 10.31 -5.94
N ALA A 149 -2.31 9.79 -6.86
CA ALA A 149 -1.36 8.71 -6.57
C ALA A 149 -0.23 9.13 -5.62
N ARG A 150 0.19 10.40 -5.62
CA ARG A 150 1.24 10.92 -4.73
C ARG A 150 0.71 11.34 -3.36
N LEU A 151 -0.54 11.77 -3.28
CA LEU A 151 -1.16 12.27 -2.04
C LEU A 151 -1.78 11.15 -1.17
N HIS A 152 -1.69 9.87 -1.57
CA HIS A 152 -2.29 8.76 -0.81
C HIS A 152 -3.76 9.03 -0.45
N VAL A 153 -4.52 9.60 -1.39
CA VAL A 153 -5.90 10.05 -1.16
C VAL A 153 -6.82 8.89 -0.77
N HIS A 154 -6.57 7.69 -1.28
CA HIS A 154 -7.36 6.51 -0.93
C HIS A 154 -7.22 6.15 0.57
N PRO A 155 -6.00 5.91 1.12
CA PRO A 155 -5.82 5.73 2.55
C PRO A 155 -6.45 6.83 3.41
N ILE A 156 -6.31 8.10 3.02
CA ILE A 156 -6.88 9.22 3.80
C ILE A 156 -8.41 9.21 3.77
N SER A 157 -9.00 9.05 2.58
CA SER A 157 -10.45 9.14 2.41
C SER A 157 -11.19 7.96 3.05
N VAL A 158 -10.62 6.74 3.08
CA VAL A 158 -11.27 5.59 3.74
C VAL A 158 -11.40 5.76 5.25
N HIS A 159 -10.59 6.63 5.88
CA HIS A 159 -10.74 6.93 7.29
C HIS A 159 -12.01 7.72 7.61
N ILE A 160 -12.61 8.42 6.63
CA ILE A 160 -13.86 9.15 6.83
C ILE A 160 -15.02 8.18 7.15
N PRO A 161 -15.43 7.24 6.26
CA PRO A 161 -16.51 6.31 6.60
C PRO A 161 -16.13 5.40 7.77
N ASN A 162 -14.85 5.01 7.91
CA ASN A 162 -14.42 4.12 8.98
C ASN A 162 -14.40 4.81 10.37
N GLY A 163 -14.21 6.12 10.43
CA GLY A 163 -14.19 6.89 11.68
C GLY A 163 -15.54 7.52 12.02
N VAL A 164 -16.22 8.09 11.02
CA VAL A 164 -17.49 8.81 11.21
C VAL A 164 -18.66 7.86 11.42
N LEU A 165 -18.72 6.73 10.72
CA LEU A 165 -19.85 5.80 10.83
C LEU A 165 -20.01 5.18 12.24
N PRO A 166 -18.92 4.77 12.95
CA PRO A 166 -19.01 4.37 14.36
C PRO A 166 -19.49 5.50 15.28
N VAL A 167 -19.00 6.73 15.07
CA VAL A 167 -19.42 7.91 15.86
C VAL A 167 -20.90 8.22 15.63
N ALA A 168 -21.35 8.16 14.38
CA ALA A 168 -22.74 8.33 14.01
C ALA A 168 -23.64 7.28 14.68
N PHE A 169 -23.21 6.01 14.72
CA PHE A 169 -23.94 4.95 15.40
C PHE A 169 -23.93 5.12 16.93
N LEU A 170 -22.83 5.59 17.52
CA LEU A 170 -22.77 5.92 18.95
C LEU A 170 -23.79 7.02 19.29
N PHE A 171 -23.82 8.12 18.54
CA PHE A 171 -24.80 9.18 18.75
C PHE A 171 -26.24 8.73 18.52
N LEU A 172 -26.47 7.80 17.59
CA LEU A 172 -27.77 7.16 17.42
C LEU A 172 -28.19 6.42 18.68
N LEU A 173 -27.32 5.53 19.20
CA LEU A 173 -27.62 4.76 20.41
C LEU A 173 -27.89 5.68 21.59
N LEU A 174 -27.00 6.64 21.84
CA LEU A 174 -27.18 7.61 22.93
C LEU A 174 -28.45 8.44 22.75
N GLY A 175 -28.74 8.93 21.54
CA GLY A 175 -29.96 9.68 21.24
C GLY A 175 -31.23 8.84 21.48
N THR A 176 -31.19 7.55 21.17
CA THR A 176 -32.34 6.65 21.40
C THR A 176 -32.49 6.15 22.85
N ILE A 177 -31.42 6.18 23.66
CA ILE A 177 -31.43 5.80 25.08
C ILE A 177 -31.82 6.99 25.96
N PHE A 178 -31.27 8.16 25.67
CA PHE A 178 -31.50 9.39 26.43
C PHE A 178 -32.65 10.25 25.88
N GLU A 179 -33.34 9.77 24.83
CA GLU A 179 -34.43 10.46 24.16
C GLU A 179 -34.07 11.91 23.79
N ASN A 180 -32.87 12.09 23.22
CA ASN A 180 -32.30 13.39 22.89
C ASN A 180 -32.28 13.65 21.38
N ASP A 181 -33.11 14.58 20.92
CA ASP A 181 -33.23 14.94 19.50
C ASP A 181 -31.94 15.51 18.91
N GLY A 182 -31.13 16.21 19.72
CA GLY A 182 -29.84 16.75 19.29
C GLY A 182 -28.84 15.65 18.91
N LEU A 183 -28.72 14.60 19.72
CA LEU A 183 -27.85 13.46 19.43
C LEU A 183 -28.33 12.68 18.20
N LEU A 184 -29.65 12.52 18.07
CA LEU A 184 -30.25 11.93 16.88
C LEU A 184 -29.96 12.78 15.64
N LEU A 185 -30.02 14.11 15.74
CA LEU A 185 -29.71 15.03 14.64
C LEU A 185 -28.24 14.97 14.23
N VAL A 186 -27.31 14.93 15.18
CA VAL A 186 -25.87 14.78 14.89
C VAL A 186 -25.60 13.46 14.16
N SER A 187 -26.15 12.35 14.65
CA SER A 187 -26.07 11.05 13.97
C SER A 187 -26.58 11.11 12.52
N TYR A 188 -27.62 11.91 12.25
CA TYR A 188 -28.14 12.10 10.91
C TYR A 188 -27.14 12.78 9.98
N TYR A 189 -26.56 13.89 10.44
CA TYR A 189 -25.62 14.68 9.66
C TYR A 189 -24.32 13.92 9.42
N ASP A 190 -23.85 13.16 10.40
CA ASP A 190 -22.68 12.29 10.23
C ASP A 190 -22.93 11.23 9.15
N LEU A 191 -24.13 10.63 9.11
CA LEU A 191 -24.49 9.67 8.07
C LEU A 191 -24.54 10.32 6.67
N ILE A 192 -25.09 11.53 6.56
CA ILE A 192 -25.07 12.30 5.30
C ILE A 192 -23.62 12.60 4.87
N PHE A 193 -22.77 12.99 5.81
CA PHE A 193 -21.35 13.27 5.53
C PHE A 193 -20.63 12.02 5.03
N VAL A 194 -20.87 10.85 5.64
CA VAL A 194 -20.36 9.56 5.14
C VAL A 194 -20.82 9.32 3.71
N LEU A 195 -22.12 9.47 3.43
CA LEU A 195 -22.67 9.23 2.09
C LEU A 195 -22.04 10.16 1.03
N ILE A 196 -21.87 11.45 1.34
CA ILE A 196 -21.23 12.42 0.43
C ILE A 196 -19.74 12.12 0.23
N SER A 197 -19.07 11.51 1.22
CA SER A 197 -17.66 11.11 1.09
C SER A 197 -17.45 9.85 0.23
N MET A 198 -18.45 8.96 0.13
CA MET A 198 -18.32 7.68 -0.57
C MET A 198 -17.86 7.79 -2.04
N PRO A 199 -18.36 8.73 -2.87
CA PRO A 199 -17.84 8.92 -4.23
C PRO A 199 -16.32 9.17 -4.28
N VAL A 200 -15.78 9.95 -3.35
CA VAL A 200 -14.34 10.22 -3.26
C VAL A 200 -13.57 8.96 -2.85
N VAL A 201 -14.10 8.21 -1.89
CA VAL A 201 -13.51 6.94 -1.42
C VAL A 201 -13.48 5.90 -2.53
N LEU A 202 -14.58 5.72 -3.25
CA LEU A 202 -14.72 4.74 -4.33
C LEU A 202 -13.83 5.12 -5.53
N PHE A 203 -13.83 6.39 -5.93
CA PHE A 203 -13.00 6.86 -7.05
C PHE A 203 -11.51 6.76 -6.74
N SER A 204 -11.09 7.22 -5.55
CA SER A 204 -9.70 7.11 -5.13
C SER A 204 -9.26 5.65 -4.97
N GLY A 205 -10.13 4.77 -4.46
CA GLY A 205 -9.88 3.34 -4.36
C GLY A 205 -9.75 2.63 -5.71
N TYR A 206 -10.59 3.00 -6.68
CA TYR A 206 -10.47 2.50 -8.05
C TYR A 206 -9.13 2.88 -8.69
N ASN A 207 -8.72 4.15 -8.56
CA ASN A 207 -7.44 4.61 -9.09
C ASN A 207 -6.24 3.95 -8.41
N ASP A 208 -6.28 3.82 -7.08
CA ASP A 208 -5.22 3.14 -6.31
C ASP A 208 -5.10 1.66 -6.70
N TRP A 209 -6.23 0.98 -6.90
CA TRP A 209 -6.26 -0.40 -7.39
C TRP A 209 -5.65 -0.55 -8.78
N GLN A 210 -5.99 0.33 -9.73
CA GLN A 210 -5.44 0.31 -11.08
C GLN A 210 -3.93 0.56 -11.09
N VAL A 211 -3.46 1.55 -10.33
CA VAL A 211 -2.03 1.93 -10.29
C VAL A 211 -1.19 0.91 -9.55
N ARG A 212 -1.66 0.38 -8.41
CA ARG A 212 -0.85 -0.52 -7.57
C ARG A 212 -0.90 -1.97 -8.01
N LEU A 213 -2.07 -2.44 -8.43
CA LEU A 213 -2.32 -3.87 -8.69
C LEU A 213 -2.55 -4.15 -10.18
N GLY A 214 -2.37 -3.17 -11.07
CA GLY A 214 -2.55 -3.35 -12.51
C GLY A 214 -3.96 -3.81 -12.92
N GLY A 215 -4.96 -3.60 -12.06
CA GLY A 215 -6.32 -4.09 -12.26
C GLY A 215 -6.53 -5.58 -11.90
N HIS A 216 -5.57 -6.25 -11.26
CA HIS A 216 -5.77 -7.62 -10.79
C HIS A 216 -6.73 -7.67 -9.58
N LEU A 217 -7.74 -8.55 -9.66
CA LEU A 217 -8.72 -8.75 -8.59
C LEU A 217 -8.23 -9.80 -7.58
N THR A 218 -7.72 -9.33 -6.44
CA THR A 218 -7.35 -10.19 -5.31
C THR A 218 -8.56 -10.40 -4.37
N ARG A 219 -8.50 -11.40 -3.47
CA ARG A 219 -9.55 -11.65 -2.45
C ARG A 219 -9.80 -10.40 -1.61
N THR A 220 -8.73 -9.74 -1.15
CA THR A 220 -8.80 -8.54 -0.31
C THR A 220 -9.42 -7.35 -1.03
N ILE A 221 -9.09 -7.15 -2.31
CA ILE A 221 -9.71 -6.09 -3.13
C ILE A 221 -11.20 -6.37 -3.35
N ARG A 222 -11.57 -7.62 -3.64
CA ARG A 222 -12.97 -8.01 -3.81
C ARG A 222 -13.80 -7.72 -2.55
N VAL A 223 -13.29 -8.08 -1.38
CA VAL A 223 -13.94 -7.79 -0.09
C VAL A 223 -14.10 -6.28 0.11
N LYS A 224 -13.07 -5.48 -0.17
CA LYS A 224 -13.14 -4.01 -0.06
C LYS A 224 -14.19 -3.38 -0.98
N ILE A 225 -14.27 -3.84 -2.24
CA ILE A 225 -15.26 -3.35 -3.21
C ILE A 225 -16.68 -3.67 -2.73
N ILE A 226 -16.92 -4.92 -2.28
CA ILE A 226 -18.23 -5.34 -1.77
C ILE A 226 -18.61 -4.53 -0.54
N CYS A 227 -17.71 -4.40 0.44
CA CYS A 227 -17.98 -3.62 1.65
C CYS A 227 -18.24 -2.15 1.33
N GLY A 228 -17.47 -1.54 0.42
CA GLY A 228 -17.70 -0.16 -0.03
C GLY A 228 -19.07 0.02 -0.70
N ALA A 229 -19.49 -0.93 -1.54
CA ALA A 229 -20.82 -0.91 -2.16
C ALA A 229 -21.93 -1.06 -1.10
N VAL A 230 -21.79 -2.01 -0.18
CA VAL A 230 -22.74 -2.22 0.93
C VAL A 230 -22.86 -0.96 1.78
N VAL A 231 -21.75 -0.36 2.23
CA VAL A 231 -21.77 0.88 3.02
C VAL A 231 -22.47 2.00 2.26
N THR A 232 -22.19 2.16 0.96
CA THR A 232 -22.82 3.20 0.13
C THR A 232 -24.34 3.00 0.04
N ILE A 233 -24.77 1.78 -0.30
CA ILE A 233 -26.20 1.46 -0.48
C ILE A 233 -26.95 1.59 0.84
N LEU A 234 -26.42 1.01 1.92
CA LEU A 234 -27.09 1.06 3.22
C LEU A 234 -27.12 2.47 3.79
N SER A 235 -26.04 3.26 3.64
CA SER A 235 -26.05 4.67 4.07
C SER A 235 -27.07 5.47 3.27
N LEU A 236 -27.18 5.25 1.95
CA LEU A 236 -28.20 5.88 1.11
C LEU A 236 -29.62 5.51 1.57
N VAL A 237 -29.87 4.22 1.83
CA VAL A 237 -31.16 3.74 2.33
C VAL A 237 -31.50 4.38 3.68
N LEU A 238 -30.56 4.42 4.62
CA LEU A 238 -30.78 5.01 5.95
C LEU A 238 -31.05 6.52 5.90
N VAL A 239 -30.34 7.25 5.03
CA VAL A 239 -30.57 8.68 4.80
C VAL A 239 -31.95 8.91 4.18
N ILE A 240 -32.29 8.18 3.11
CA ILE A 240 -33.60 8.31 2.44
C ILE A 240 -34.73 7.91 3.38
N TRP A 241 -34.58 6.83 4.16
CA TRP A 241 -35.59 6.40 5.11
C TRP A 241 -35.86 7.52 6.12
N ARG A 242 -34.83 8.13 6.68
CA ARG A 242 -35.00 9.21 7.65
C ARG A 242 -35.52 10.52 7.03
N LEU A 243 -35.26 10.76 5.74
CA LEU A 243 -35.89 11.85 4.97
C LEU A 243 -37.40 11.65 4.80
N VAL A 244 -37.83 10.43 4.48
CA VAL A 244 -39.25 10.10 4.23
C VAL A 244 -40.02 9.92 5.54
N GLN A 245 -39.38 9.37 6.57
CA GLN A 245 -39.97 9.10 7.88
C GLN A 245 -39.08 9.69 9.00
N PRO A 246 -39.23 10.98 9.32
CA PRO A 246 -38.45 11.63 10.37
C PRO A 246 -38.60 10.96 11.75
N HIS A 247 -39.78 10.39 12.00
CA HIS A 247 -40.18 9.75 13.26
C HIS A 247 -39.79 8.26 13.37
N VAL A 248 -38.93 7.75 12.48
CA VAL A 248 -38.56 6.31 12.47
C VAL A 248 -37.87 5.84 13.76
N LEU A 249 -37.25 6.74 14.51
CA LEU A 249 -36.50 6.46 15.74
C LEU A 249 -37.32 6.64 17.04
N GLU A 250 -38.58 7.07 16.94
CA GLU A 250 -39.44 7.22 18.11
C GLU A 250 -39.71 5.88 18.83
N PRO A 251 -39.96 5.89 20.16
CA PRO A 251 -40.17 4.66 20.94
C PRO A 251 -41.27 3.73 20.40
N TRP A 252 -42.30 4.30 19.78
CA TRP A 252 -43.48 3.58 19.29
C TRP A 252 -43.39 3.17 17.82
N SER A 253 -42.29 3.51 17.14
CA SER A 253 -42.11 3.19 15.72
C SER A 253 -41.69 1.73 15.51
N SER A 254 -42.46 1.00 14.70
CA SER A 254 -42.12 -0.38 14.29
C SER A 254 -40.83 -0.44 13.45
N GLY A 255 -40.43 0.67 12.82
CA GLY A 255 -39.22 0.76 12.00
C GLY A 255 -37.93 0.89 12.81
N ARG A 256 -38.00 1.22 14.11
CA ARG A 256 -36.83 1.54 14.94
C ARG A 256 -35.81 0.41 14.99
N LEU A 257 -36.25 -0.82 15.28
CA LEU A 257 -35.34 -1.99 15.37
C LEU A 257 -34.69 -2.29 14.02
N ILE A 258 -35.46 -2.23 12.93
CA ILE A 258 -34.96 -2.50 11.58
C ILE A 258 -33.93 -1.43 11.18
N TYR A 259 -34.20 -0.16 11.49
CA TYR A 259 -33.26 0.94 11.24
C TYR A 259 -31.92 0.71 11.97
N LEU A 260 -31.98 0.33 13.25
CA LEU A 260 -30.79 0.02 14.04
C LEU A 260 -29.99 -1.16 13.46
N LEU A 261 -30.68 -2.22 13.01
CA LEU A 261 -30.03 -3.38 12.41
C LEU A 261 -29.37 -3.04 11.07
N VAL A 262 -30.05 -2.26 10.21
CA VAL A 262 -29.48 -1.82 8.93
C VAL A 262 -28.23 -0.96 9.15
N PHE A 263 -28.26 -0.05 10.13
CA PHE A 263 -27.10 0.75 10.50
C PHE A 263 -25.98 -0.15 11.04
N LEU A 264 -26.28 -1.09 11.94
CA LEU A 264 -25.29 -2.03 12.45
C LEU A 264 -24.61 -2.83 11.33
N ILE A 265 -25.36 -3.27 10.31
CA ILE A 265 -24.80 -3.97 9.14
C ILE A 265 -23.85 -3.04 8.36
N ALA A 266 -24.22 -1.77 8.16
CA ALA A 266 -23.33 -0.79 7.52
C ALA A 266 -22.04 -0.58 8.32
N LEU A 267 -22.14 -0.49 9.65
CA LEU A 267 -21.00 -0.37 10.56
C LEU A 267 -20.07 -1.57 10.46
N LEU A 268 -20.62 -2.79 10.49
CA LEU A 268 -19.85 -4.03 10.35
C LEU A 268 -19.15 -4.11 8.99
N ALA A 269 -19.82 -3.72 7.91
CA ALA A 269 -19.21 -3.66 6.58
C ALA A 269 -18.02 -2.69 6.52
N ALA A 270 -18.15 -1.50 7.13
CA ALA A 270 -17.05 -0.54 7.23
C ALA A 270 -15.88 -1.09 8.07
N ALA A 271 -16.16 -1.74 9.20
CA ALA A 271 -15.15 -2.37 10.04
C ALA A 271 -14.38 -3.47 9.30
N VAL A 272 -15.09 -4.34 8.56
CA VAL A 272 -14.47 -5.39 7.72
C VAL A 272 -13.61 -4.77 6.60
N ALA A 273 -14.06 -3.68 5.98
CA ALA A 273 -13.28 -2.96 4.97
C ALA A 273 -11.98 -2.38 5.56
N GLY A 274 -12.06 -1.79 6.76
CA GLY A 274 -10.93 -1.24 7.50
C GLY A 274 -9.93 -2.32 7.91
N PHE A 275 -10.40 -3.42 8.49
CA PHE A 275 -9.57 -4.57 8.88
C PHE A 275 -8.86 -5.19 7.68
N SER A 276 -9.59 -5.40 6.57
CA SER A 276 -9.01 -5.87 5.30
C SER A 276 -7.99 -4.89 4.72
N GLY A 277 -8.11 -3.60 5.03
CA GLY A 277 -7.13 -2.58 4.70
C GLY A 277 -5.83 -2.70 5.48
N GLY A 278 -5.91 -2.89 6.80
CA GLY A 278 -4.74 -3.08 7.67
C GLY A 278 -3.94 -4.34 7.33
N LYS A 279 -4.62 -5.42 6.92
CA LYS A 279 -3.96 -6.69 6.55
C LYS A 279 -2.99 -6.55 5.37
N LEU A 280 -3.30 -5.68 4.40
CA LEU A 280 -2.39 -5.39 3.27
C LEU A 280 -1.08 -4.72 3.70
N ILE A 281 -1.02 -4.18 4.91
CA ILE A 281 0.14 -3.47 5.46
C ILE A 281 0.92 -4.37 6.43
N GLN A 282 0.23 -5.13 7.29
CA GLN A 282 0.84 -5.86 8.40
C GLN A 282 1.24 -7.31 8.10
N PHE A 283 0.48 -8.03 7.26
CA PHE A 283 0.74 -9.44 7.02
C PHE A 283 0.78 -9.73 5.54
N PRO A 284 1.95 -9.56 4.90
CA PRO A 284 2.15 -9.91 3.51
C PRO A 284 2.19 -11.44 3.28
N GLY A 285 1.36 -12.22 3.98
CA GLY A 285 1.67 -13.60 4.39
C GLY A 285 0.52 -14.62 4.29
N ASN A 286 -0.68 -14.25 4.75
CA ASN A 286 -1.52 -15.22 5.47
C ASN A 286 -2.96 -15.35 4.92
N ASP A 287 -3.15 -15.18 3.62
CA ASP A 287 -4.47 -15.39 2.96
C ASP A 287 -4.53 -16.65 2.08
N SER A 288 -3.53 -17.52 2.14
CA SER A 288 -3.43 -18.74 1.32
C SER A 288 -3.63 -20.07 2.06
N LEU A 289 -4.10 -20.08 3.32
CA LEU A 289 -4.24 -21.32 4.10
C LEU A 289 -5.66 -21.69 4.58
N GLU A 290 -6.72 -21.08 4.05
CA GLU A 290 -8.07 -21.62 4.22
C GLU A 290 -8.70 -21.84 2.85
N LYS A 291 -8.81 -23.13 2.51
CA LYS A 291 -9.61 -23.66 1.42
C LYS A 291 -11.07 -23.28 1.56
#